data_AF-A0A2H5YWQ0-F1
#
_entry.id   AF-A0A2H5YWQ0-F1
#
_cell.length_a   1.000
_cell.length_b   1.000
_cell.length_c   1.000
_cell.angle_alpha   90.00
_cell.angle_beta   90.00
_cell.angle_gamma   90.00
#
_symmetry.space_group_name_H-M   'P 1'
#
loop_
_entity.id
_entity.type
_entity.pdbx_description
1 polymer ?
#
loop_
_entity_poly.entity_id
_entity_poly.type
_entity_poly.pdbx_seq_one_letter_code
_entity_poly.pdbx_strand_id
1 'polypeptide(L)' 'MLARSKDGTAIPAGHAVRILSIVGTTAVVEAAETPTQPPPRTGGTP' A
#
# COMPACT_ATOMS: atom_id res chain seq x y z
N MET A 1 -12.01 -8.07 11.85
CA MET A 1 -12.03 -7.70 10.42
C MET A 1 -10.97 -8.54 9.72
N LEU A 2 -11.30 -9.21 8.62
CA LEU A 2 -10.38 -10.04 7.83
C LEU A 2 -10.03 -9.31 6.51
N ALA A 3 -8.84 -9.54 5.94
CA ALA A 3 -8.43 -8.93 4.68
C ALA A 3 -7.87 -9.98 3.71
N ARG A 4 -8.19 -9.85 2.43
CA ARG A 4 -7.72 -10.73 1.35
C ARG A 4 -7.14 -9.88 0.22
N SER A 5 -5.98 -10.26 -0.32
CA SER A 5 -5.45 -9.59 -1.50
C SER A 5 -6.28 -9.94 -2.74
N LYS A 6 -6.56 -8.93 -3.57
CA LYS A 6 -7.35 -9.08 -4.80
C LYS A 6 -6.76 -10.14 -5.73
N ASP A 7 -5.45 -10.10 -5.93
CA ASP A 7 -4.75 -10.92 -6.92
C ASP A 7 -4.13 -12.20 -6.33
N GLY A 8 -4.37 -12.47 -5.04
CA GLY A 8 -3.75 -13.61 -4.33
C GLY A 8 -2.27 -13.39 -3.98
N THR A 9 -1.69 -12.25 -4.36
CA THR A 9 -0.33 -11.84 -4.00
C THR A 9 -0.18 -11.74 -2.49
N ALA A 10 0.91 -12.30 -1.94
CA ALA A 10 1.26 -12.14 -0.55
C ALA A 10 1.72 -10.69 -0.30
N ILE A 11 1.04 -9.99 0.61
CA ILE A 11 1.42 -8.64 1.04
C ILE A 11 2.09 -8.76 2.42
N PRO A 12 3.37 -8.38 2.56
CA PRO A 12 4.07 -8.48 3.83
C PRO A 12 3.42 -7.61 4.92
N ALA A 13 3.50 -8.06 6.17
CA ALA A 13 3.06 -7.26 7.31
C ALA A 13 3.84 -5.92 7.36
N GLY A 14 3.12 -4.83 7.64
CA GLY A 14 3.69 -3.48 7.67
C GLY A 14 3.76 -2.76 6.32
N HIS A 15 3.40 -3.41 5.21
CA HIS A 15 3.21 -2.71 3.93
C HIS A 15 1.89 -1.95 3.90
N ALA A 16 1.91 -0.78 3.27
CA ALA A 16 0.70 -0.02 3.01
C ALA A 16 -0.17 -0.77 1.99
N VAL A 17 -1.48 -0.80 2.25
CA VAL A 17 -2.47 -1.42 1.37
C VAL A 17 -3.58 -0.44 1.04
N ARG A 18 -4.14 -0.57 -0.16
CA ARG A 18 -5.33 0.16 -0.58
C ARG A 18 -6.55 -0.75 -0.50
N ILE A 19 -7.60 -0.29 0.17
CA ILE A 19 -8.89 -1.01 0.22
C ILE A 19 -9.64 -0.72 -1.08
N LEU A 20 -10.00 -1.78 -1.79
CA LEU A 20 -10.75 -1.70 -3.05
C LEU A 20 -12.25 -1.88 -2.84
N SER A 21 -12.63 -2.86 -2.01
CA SER A 21 -14.02 -3.16 -1.70
C SER A 21 -14.15 -3.91 -0.37
N ILE A 22 -15.37 -3.94 0.18
CA ILE A 22 -15.70 -4.69 1.39
C ILE A 22 -16.84 -5.64 1.06
N VAL A 23 -16.64 -6.94 1.32
CA VAL A 23 -17.63 -8.00 1.11
C VAL A 23 -17.94 -8.62 2.47
N GLY A 24 -19.12 -8.31 3.01
CA GLY A 24 -19.48 -8.69 4.37
C GLY A 24 -18.51 -8.09 5.39
N THR A 25 -17.70 -8.92 6.04
CA THR A 25 -16.69 -8.52 7.04
C THR A 25 -15.24 -8.61 6.53
N THR A 26 -15.07 -8.91 5.24
CA THR A 26 -13.76 -9.07 4.59
C THR A 26 -13.46 -7.89 3.68
N ALA A 27 -12.30 -7.26 3.85
CA ALA A 27 -11.79 -6.25 2.93
C ALA A 27 -10.98 -6.89 1.80
N VAL A 28 -11.28 -6.51 0.55
CA VAL A 28 -10.46 -6.82 -0.61
C VAL A 28 -9.44 -5.70 -0.76
N VAL A 29 -8.15 -6.05 -0.71
CA VAL A 29 -7.04 -5.10 -0.70
C VAL A 29 -6.05 -5.35 -1.83
N GLU A 30 -5.32 -4.32 -2.22
CA GLU A 30 -4.12 -4.42 -3.07
C GLU A 30 -2.94 -3.74 -2.38
N ALA A 31 -1.71 -4.09 -2.77
CA ALA A 31 -0.53 -3.40 -2.29
C ALA A 31 -0.57 -1.95 -2.78
N ALA A 32 -0.42 -0.99 -1.87
CA ALA A 32 -0.27 0.40 -2.29
C ALA A 32 1.11 0.54 -2.94
N GLU A 33 1.18 1.13 -4.12
CA GLU A 33 2.46 1.53 -4.70
C GLU A 33 3.16 2.44 -3.70
N THR A 34 4.41 2.11 -3.35
CA THR A 34 5.20 2.96 -2.45
C THR A 34 5.30 4.32 -3.12
N PRO A 35 4.81 5.41 -2.51
CA PRO A 35 4.95 6.72 -3.09
C PRO A 35 6.45 6.98 -3.26
N THR A 36 6.90 7.09 -4.51
CA THR A 36 8.26 7.50 -4.81
C THR A 36 8.37 8.97 -4.46
N GLN A 37 8.77 9.23 -3.23
CA GLN A 37 9.16 10.58 -2.83
C GLN A 37 10.33 10.99 -3.74
N PRO A 38 10.26 12.17 -4.40
CA PRO A 38 11.43 12.71 -5.09
C PRO A 38 12.59 12.77 -4.09
N PRO A 39 13.84 12.49 -4.50
CA PRO A 39 14.97 12.62 -3.60
C PRO A 39 14.92 14.01 -2.94
N PRO A 40 15.24 14.13 -1.64
CA PRO A 40 15.30 15.42 -0.98
C PRO A 40 16.12 16.34 -1.88
N ARG A 41 15.59 17.53 -2.20
CA ARG A 41 16.40 18.54 -2.87
C ARG A 41 17.50 18.86 -1.88
N THR A 42 18.67 18.25 -2.06
CA THR A 42 19.88 18.67 -1.38
C THR A 42 20.08 20.10 -1.84
N GLY A 43 19.74 21.06 -0.98
CA GLY A 43 20.09 22.45 -1.14
C GLY A 43 21.61 22.52 -1.13
N GLY A 44 22.21 22.29 -2.29
CA GLY A 44 23.63 22.36 -2.51
C GLY A 44 24.04 23.83 -2.54
N THR A 45 24.41 24.31 -1.36
CA THR A 45 25.25 25.48 -1.05
C THR A 45 24.83 26.86 -1.58
N PRO A 46 24.78 27.90 -0.71
CA PRO A 46 24.71 29.29 -1.18
C PRO A 46 25.92 29.68 -2.02
#